data_AF-A0A6P2EFN2-F1
#
_entry.id   AF-A0A6P2EFN2-F1
#
_cell.length_a   1.000
_cell.length_b   1.000
_cell.length_c   1.000
_cell.angle_alpha   90.00
_cell.angle_beta   90.00
_cell.angle_gamma   90.00
#
_symmetry.space_group_name_H-M   'P 1'
#
loop_
_entity.id
_entity.type
_entity.pdbx_description
1 polymer ?
#
loop_
_entity_poly.entity_id
_entity_poly.type
_entity_poly.pdbx_seq_one_letter_code
_entity_poly.pdbx_strand_id
1 'polypeptide(L)'
;MKKSIWHLYGYGWVTLGFFLVSLVGHWVFAWFAYVDEQAAVHAPVEVSGYLVQVSRDTLENWQSEFLQLLWQIGGLAFLLYVGSPQSKEGDDRMEAKIDAILAAVDPKNADVLIDQIDKAYAGRHTDPRWTELAKKDSAGRPRSAPAGSPK
;
A
#
# COMPACT_ATOMS: atom_id res chain seq x y z
N MET A 1 7.68 -19.86 -14.51
CA MET A 1 6.80 -20.31 -13.40
C MET A 1 5.62 -19.37 -13.31
N LYS A 2 4.39 -19.83 -13.56
CA LYS A 2 3.19 -18.97 -13.39
C LYS A 2 3.06 -18.68 -11.90
N LYS A 3 3.23 -17.41 -11.47
CA LYS A 3 3.00 -17.04 -10.07
C LYS A 3 1.53 -17.34 -9.75
N SER A 4 1.30 -18.28 -8.85
CA SER A 4 -0.03 -18.66 -8.39
C SER A 4 -0.68 -17.46 -7.69
N ILE A 5 -1.98 -17.21 -7.96
CA ILE A 5 -2.78 -16.16 -7.32
C ILE A 5 -2.64 -16.22 -5.78
N TRP A 6 -2.47 -17.42 -5.24
CA TRP A 6 -2.23 -17.70 -3.82
C TRP A 6 -0.92 -17.07 -3.28
N HIS A 7 0.14 -17.01 -4.08
CA HIS A 7 1.39 -16.35 -3.69
C HIS A 7 1.40 -14.85 -3.98
N LEU A 8 0.63 -14.38 -4.96
CA LEU A 8 0.50 -12.95 -5.27
C LEU A 8 -0.33 -12.21 -4.21
N TYR A 9 -1.34 -12.85 -3.64
CA TYR A 9 -2.27 -12.24 -2.67
C TYR A 9 -2.22 -12.91 -1.28
N GLY A 10 -1.10 -13.52 -0.90
CA GLY A 10 -0.97 -14.25 0.36
C GLY A 10 -1.38 -13.42 1.58
N TYR A 11 -0.99 -12.14 1.64
CA TYR A 11 -1.44 -11.21 2.68
C TYR A 11 -2.96 -11.06 2.71
N GLY A 12 -3.59 -10.88 1.54
CA GLY A 12 -5.05 -10.73 1.43
C GLY A 12 -5.80 -11.95 1.96
N TRP A 13 -5.32 -13.16 1.66
CA TRP A 13 -5.92 -14.41 2.16
C TRP A 13 -5.77 -14.60 3.67
N VAL A 14 -4.60 -14.30 4.23
CA VAL A 14 -4.38 -14.37 5.69
C VAL A 14 -5.29 -13.37 6.41
N THR A 15 -5.34 -12.12 5.94
CA THR A 15 -6.21 -11.09 6.50
C THR A 15 -7.68 -11.45 6.38
N LEU A 16 -8.12 -11.98 5.23
CA LEU A 16 -9.49 -12.46 5.06
C LEU A 16 -9.82 -13.60 6.02
N GLY A 17 -8.87 -14.51 6.25
CA GLY A 17 -9.01 -15.58 7.23
C GLY A 17 -9.24 -15.04 8.65
N PHE A 18 -8.39 -14.12 9.10
CA PHE A 18 -8.57 -13.46 10.41
C PHE A 18 -9.90 -12.72 10.50
N PHE A 19 -10.28 -11.99 9.44
CA PHE A 19 -11.55 -11.28 9.37
C PHE A 19 -12.75 -12.22 9.53
N LEU A 20 -12.79 -13.34 8.79
CA LEU A 20 -13.87 -14.32 8.87
C LEU A 20 -13.95 -14.98 10.25
N VAL A 21 -12.80 -15.33 10.84
CA VAL A 21 -12.76 -15.88 12.21
C VAL A 21 -13.29 -14.87 13.22
N SER A 22 -12.88 -13.60 13.12
CA SER A 22 -13.40 -12.55 14.02
C SER A 22 -14.89 -12.28 13.80
N LEU A 23 -15.37 -12.32 12.55
CA LEU A 23 -16.78 -12.09 12.23
C LEU A 23 -17.67 -13.20 12.79
N VAL A 24 -17.26 -14.47 12.59
CA VAL A 24 -17.95 -15.62 13.19
C VAL A 24 -17.91 -15.54 14.71
N GLY A 25 -16.77 -15.19 15.29
CA GLY A 25 -16.63 -14.97 16.73
C GLY A 25 -17.61 -13.91 17.24
N HIS A 26 -17.67 -12.74 16.59
CA HIS A 26 -18.61 -11.67 16.91
C HIS A 26 -20.05 -12.17 16.92
N TRP A 27 -20.46 -12.91 15.89
CA TRP A 27 -21.82 -13.45 15.81
C TRP A 27 -22.08 -14.46 16.93
N VAL A 28 -21.17 -15.40 17.17
CA VAL A 28 -21.32 -16.41 18.24
C VAL A 28 -21.44 -15.75 19.62
N PHE A 29 -20.61 -14.75 19.93
CA PHE A 29 -20.73 -14.03 21.20
C PHE A 29 -22.00 -13.18 21.28
N ALA A 30 -22.41 -12.56 20.18
CA ALA A 30 -23.69 -11.84 20.11
C ALA A 30 -24.88 -12.78 20.34
N TRP A 31 -24.80 -14.04 19.91
CA TRP A 31 -25.84 -15.04 20.19
C TRP A 31 -25.97 -15.31 21.68
N PHE A 32 -24.86 -15.51 22.37
CA PHE A 32 -24.88 -15.71 23.82
C PHE A 32 -25.45 -14.50 24.56
N ALA A 33 -25.07 -13.28 24.16
CA ALA A 33 -25.62 -12.05 24.71
C ALA A 33 -27.13 -11.93 24.45
N TYR A 34 -27.57 -12.19 23.22
CA TYR A 34 -28.98 -12.13 22.84
C TYR A 34 -29.84 -13.13 23.65
N VAL A 35 -29.37 -14.36 23.82
CA VAL A 35 -30.11 -15.37 24.60
C VAL A 35 -30.23 -14.95 26.08
N ASP A 36 -29.16 -14.38 26.65
CA ASP A 36 -29.15 -13.88 28.02
C ASP A 36 -30.13 -12.70 28.19
N GLU A 37 -30.13 -11.75 27.25
CA GLU A 37 -31.07 -10.62 27.20
C GLU A 37 -32.52 -11.10 27.15
N GLN A 38 -32.85 -12.05 26.26
CA GLN A 38 -34.23 -12.57 26.14
C GLN A 38 -34.65 -13.33 27.40
N ALA A 39 -33.74 -14.09 28.01
CA ALA A 39 -34.00 -14.79 29.26
C ALA A 39 -34.31 -13.82 30.41
N ALA A 40 -33.59 -12.70 30.49
CA ALA A 40 -33.79 -11.67 31.51
C ALA A 40 -35.16 -10.98 31.42
N VAL A 41 -35.73 -10.85 30.22
CA VAL A 41 -37.05 -10.25 29.99
C VAL A 41 -38.17 -11.27 29.80
N HIS A 42 -37.91 -12.56 30.02
CA HIS A 42 -38.85 -13.68 29.81
C HIS A 42 -39.47 -13.72 28.40
N ALA A 43 -38.72 -13.29 27.39
CA ALA A 43 -39.15 -13.32 26.00
C ALA A 43 -38.63 -14.57 25.28
N PRO A 44 -39.33 -15.04 24.22
CA PRO A 44 -38.86 -16.17 23.42
C PRO A 44 -37.61 -15.79 22.61
N VAL A 45 -36.69 -16.74 22.48
CA VAL A 45 -35.51 -16.60 21.61
C VAL A 45 -35.92 -16.86 20.16
N GLU A 46 -35.82 -15.82 19.31
CA GLU A 46 -36.10 -15.92 17.88
C GLU A 46 -34.84 -15.71 17.03
N VAL A 47 -34.53 -16.67 16.16
CA VAL A 47 -33.35 -16.60 15.28
C VAL A 47 -33.45 -15.41 14.31
N SER A 48 -34.65 -15.10 13.81
CA SER A 48 -34.89 -13.93 12.96
C SER A 48 -34.59 -12.62 13.68
N GLY A 49 -35.01 -12.49 14.95
CA GLY A 49 -34.73 -11.31 15.77
C GLY A 49 -33.24 -11.12 15.99
N TYR A 50 -32.55 -12.20 16.37
CA TYR A 50 -31.10 -12.21 16.50
C TYR A 50 -30.38 -11.81 15.21
N LEU A 51 -30.75 -12.39 14.05
CA LEU A 51 -30.11 -12.08 12.78
C LEU A 51 -30.25 -10.60 12.40
N VAL A 52 -31.42 -10.00 12.64
CA VAL A 52 -31.63 -8.57 12.39
C VAL A 52 -30.77 -7.71 13.31
N GLN A 53 -30.70 -8.06 14.60
CA GLN A 53 -29.89 -7.34 15.60
C GLN A 53 -28.41 -7.42 15.26
N VAL A 54 -27.85 -8.62 15.11
CA VAL A 54 -26.40 -8.77 14.82
C VAL A 54 -26.02 -8.19 13.45
N SER A 55 -26.92 -8.22 12.46
CA SER A 55 -26.69 -7.57 11.17
C SER A 55 -26.65 -6.06 11.29
N ARG A 56 -27.56 -5.47 12.09
CA ARG A 56 -27.52 -4.03 12.40
C ARG A 56 -26.22 -3.67 13.09
N ASP A 57 -25.85 -4.37 14.16
CA ASP A 57 -24.63 -4.10 14.92
C ASP A 57 -23.37 -4.20 14.03
N THR A 58 -23.34 -5.22 13.16
CA THR A 58 -22.26 -5.39 12.17
C THR A 58 -22.20 -4.22 11.18
N LEU A 59 -23.36 -3.77 10.67
CA LEU A 59 -23.44 -2.67 9.71
C LEU A 59 -23.14 -1.30 10.34
N GLU A 60 -23.57 -1.06 11.57
CA GLU A 60 -23.27 0.16 12.33
C GLU A 60 -21.76 0.26 12.59
N ASN A 61 -21.14 -0.84 13.04
CA ASN A 61 -19.69 -0.90 13.18
C ASN A 61 -18.96 -0.70 11.85
N TRP A 62 -19.42 -1.34 10.78
CA TRP A 62 -18.81 -1.16 9.47
C TRP A 62 -18.94 0.27 8.95
N GLN A 63 -20.10 0.90 9.15
CA GLN A 63 -20.37 2.27 8.74
C GLN A 63 -19.49 3.28 9.48
N SER A 64 -19.33 3.13 10.80
CA SER A 64 -18.49 4.03 11.60
C SER A 64 -17.01 3.87 11.28
N GLU A 65 -16.50 2.64 11.21
CA GLU A 65 -15.10 2.35 10.90
C GLU A 65 -14.73 2.78 9.48
N PHE A 66 -15.63 2.58 8.51
CA PHE A 66 -15.39 3.04 7.13
C PHE A 66 -15.34 4.56 7.05
N LEU A 67 -16.24 5.27 7.74
CA LEU A 67 -16.22 6.73 7.79
C LEU A 67 -14.94 7.24 8.47
N GLN A 68 -14.52 6.60 9.57
CA GLN A 68 -13.27 6.93 10.25
C GLN A 68 -12.05 6.74 9.35
N LEU A 69 -11.93 5.58 8.68
CA LEU A 69 -10.81 5.29 7.78
C LEU A 69 -10.78 6.25 6.59
N LEU A 70 -11.94 6.55 5.99
CA LEU A 70 -12.06 7.54 4.92
C LEU A 70 -11.64 8.93 5.39
N TRP A 71 -12.12 9.36 6.56
CA TRP A 71 -11.76 10.64 7.12
C TRP A 71 -10.27 10.71 7.44
N GLN A 72 -9.69 9.64 8.01
CA GLN A 72 -8.29 9.61 8.37
C GLN A 72 -7.40 9.62 7.12
N ILE A 73 -7.60 8.70 6.17
CA ILE A 73 -6.77 8.62 4.96
C ILE A 73 -7.04 9.82 4.06
N GLY A 74 -8.31 10.11 3.77
CA GLY A 74 -8.72 11.21 2.90
C GLY A 74 -8.42 12.58 3.50
N GLY A 75 -8.66 12.76 4.80
CA GLY A 75 -8.33 13.99 5.52
C GLY A 75 -6.83 14.22 5.64
N LEU A 76 -6.03 13.19 5.96
CA LEU A 76 -4.56 13.33 5.94
C LEU A 76 -4.06 13.61 4.52
N ALA A 77 -4.55 12.89 3.51
CA ALA A 77 -4.17 13.14 2.12
C ALA A 77 -4.52 14.57 1.68
N PHE A 78 -5.70 15.08 2.06
CA PHE A 78 -6.13 16.45 1.78
C PHE A 78 -5.26 17.47 2.49
N LEU A 79 -4.98 17.28 3.79
CA LEU A 79 -4.11 18.18 4.56
C LEU A 79 -2.67 18.14 4.06
N LEU A 80 -2.15 16.99 3.63
CA LEU A 80 -0.85 16.92 2.97
C LEU A 80 -0.87 17.62 1.62
N TYR A 81 -1.91 17.43 0.81
CA TYR A 81 -2.03 18.06 -0.49
C TYR A 81 -2.12 19.60 -0.40
N VAL A 82 -2.94 20.12 0.53
CA VAL A 82 -3.12 21.56 0.72
C VAL A 82 -2.02 22.17 1.58
N GLY A 83 -1.51 21.44 2.56
CA GLY A 83 -0.53 21.89 3.56
C GLY A 83 0.93 21.58 3.24
N SER A 84 1.26 20.97 2.10
CA SER A 84 2.66 20.75 1.67
C SER A 84 3.19 21.70 0.57
N PRO A 85 3.07 23.04 0.67
CA PRO A 85 3.92 23.93 -0.12
C PRO A 85 5.41 23.56 -0.03
N GLN A 86 5.85 23.05 1.14
CA GLN A 86 7.22 22.65 1.38
C GLN A 86 7.72 21.45 0.55
N SER A 87 6.86 20.58 0.03
CA SER A 87 7.33 19.44 -0.79
C SER A 87 7.71 19.90 -2.19
N LYS A 88 6.88 20.75 -2.81
CA LYS A 88 7.22 21.35 -4.12
C LYS A 88 8.37 22.33 -4.00
N GLU A 89 8.31 23.23 -3.01
CA GLU A 89 9.37 24.21 -2.80
C GLU A 89 10.68 23.54 -2.33
N GLY A 90 10.60 22.39 -1.68
CA GLY A 90 11.75 21.57 -1.28
C GLY A 90 12.42 20.89 -2.48
N ASP A 91 11.65 20.27 -3.36
CA ASP A 91 12.16 19.61 -4.57
C ASP A 91 12.75 20.64 -5.54
N ASP A 92 12.05 21.74 -5.82
CA ASP A 92 12.54 22.82 -6.69
C ASP A 92 13.84 23.42 -6.15
N ARG A 93 13.94 23.62 -4.83
CA ARG A 93 15.16 24.12 -4.17
C ARG A 93 16.28 23.08 -4.16
N MET A 94 15.96 21.78 -4.10
CA MET A 94 16.95 20.71 -4.17
C MET A 94 17.52 20.60 -5.57
N GLU A 95 16.66 20.64 -6.59
CA GLU A 95 17.02 20.65 -8.00
C GLU A 95 17.95 21.83 -8.32
N ALA A 96 17.55 23.05 -7.94
CA ALA A 96 18.39 24.24 -8.11
C ALA A 96 19.77 24.14 -7.42
N LYS A 97 19.85 23.45 -6.28
CA LYS A 97 21.14 23.19 -5.60
C LYS A 97 21.99 22.16 -6.35
N ILE A 98 21.38 21.11 -6.88
CA ILE A 98 22.07 20.08 -7.66
C ILE A 98 22.59 20.68 -8.97
N ASP A 99 21.80 21.51 -9.65
CA ASP A 99 22.22 22.21 -10.86
C ASP A 99 23.41 23.14 -10.61
N ALA A 100 23.36 23.90 -9.51
CA ALA A 100 24.47 24.76 -9.10
C ALA A 100 25.76 23.97 -8.80
N ILE A 101 25.64 22.77 -8.21
CA ILE A 101 26.79 21.88 -7.98
C ILE A 101 27.30 21.33 -9.31
N LEU A 102 26.43 20.90 -10.22
CA LEU A 102 26.83 20.34 -11.51
C LEU A 102 27.54 21.39 -12.37
N ALA A 103 27.02 22.62 -12.39
CA ALA A 103 27.64 23.76 -13.05
C ALA A 103 29.02 24.09 -12.46
N ALA A 104 29.22 23.89 -11.15
CA ALA A 104 30.52 24.10 -10.50
C ALA A 104 31.53 22.96 -10.77
N VAL A 105 31.06 21.71 -10.91
CA VAL A 105 31.90 20.52 -11.10
C VAL A 105 32.29 20.30 -12.56
N ASP A 106 31.34 20.47 -13.50
CA ASP A 106 31.59 20.33 -14.94
C ASP A 106 30.92 21.47 -15.75
N PRO A 107 31.52 22.68 -15.75
CA PRO A 107 30.92 23.86 -16.36
C PRO A 107 30.74 23.75 -17.88
N LYS A 108 31.44 22.83 -18.55
CA LYS A 108 31.41 22.70 -20.02
C LYS A 108 30.25 21.85 -20.50
N ASN A 109 29.81 20.88 -19.68
CA ASN A 109 28.77 19.93 -20.06
C ASN A 109 27.51 20.02 -19.19
N ALA A 110 27.51 20.83 -18.12
CA ALA A 110 26.39 20.94 -17.19
C ALA A 110 25.06 21.21 -17.89
N ASP A 111 24.99 22.21 -18.77
CA ASP A 111 23.75 22.58 -19.48
C ASP A 111 23.21 21.44 -20.35
N VAL A 112 24.10 20.70 -21.02
CA VAL A 112 23.73 19.57 -21.89
C VAL A 112 23.24 18.38 -21.06
N LEU A 113 23.86 18.15 -19.89
CA LEU A 113 23.47 17.07 -18.98
C LEU A 113 22.12 17.35 -18.31
N ILE A 114 21.88 18.60 -17.87
CA ILE A 114 20.60 19.02 -17.30
C ILE A 114 19.48 18.85 -18.34
N ASP A 115 19.65 19.39 -19.56
CA ASP A 115 18.64 19.28 -20.62
C ASP A 115 18.37 17.82 -21.04
N GLN A 116 19.38 16.95 -21.00
CA GLN A 116 19.19 15.51 -21.23
C GLN A 116 18.40 14.83 -20.11
N ILE A 117 18.68 15.18 -18.85
CA ILE A 117 17.95 14.66 -17.69
C ILE A 117 16.49 15.14 -17.77
N ASP A 118 16.26 16.44 -17.95
CA ASP A 118 14.91 17.00 -18.05
C ASP A 118 14.09 16.33 -19.15
N LYS A 119 14.66 16.16 -20.34
CA LYS A 119 13.97 15.45 -21.45
C LYS A 119 13.71 13.97 -21.16
N ALA A 120 14.59 13.30 -20.43
CA ALA A 120 14.41 11.90 -20.06
C ALA A 120 13.29 11.70 -19.01
N TYR A 121 13.06 12.69 -18.14
CA TYR A 121 12.11 12.60 -17.03
C TYR A 121 10.86 13.48 -17.17
N ALA A 122 10.79 14.35 -18.19
CA ALA A 122 9.63 15.17 -18.53
C ALA A 122 8.40 14.28 -18.78
N GLY A 123 7.64 14.02 -17.72
CA GLY A 123 6.37 13.28 -17.76
C GLY A 123 6.35 11.94 -17.02
N ARG A 124 7.41 11.50 -16.33
CA ARG A 124 7.37 10.24 -15.55
C ARG A 124 8.14 10.32 -14.23
N HIS A 125 7.43 10.18 -13.11
CA HIS A 125 7.98 9.74 -11.81
C HIS A 125 8.38 8.24 -11.80
N THR A 126 8.82 7.69 -12.92
CA THR A 126 9.34 6.31 -12.97
C THR A 126 10.71 6.34 -13.58
N ASP A 127 11.69 6.01 -12.75
CA ASP A 127 13.11 6.07 -13.04
C ASP A 127 13.51 4.97 -14.05
N PRO A 128 13.81 5.29 -15.33
CA PRO A 128 14.23 4.31 -16.33
C PRO A 128 15.60 3.70 -16.02
N ARG A 129 16.39 4.35 -15.15
CA ARG A 129 17.79 4.05 -14.87
C ARG A 129 17.99 2.67 -14.24
N TRP A 130 17.02 2.19 -13.44
CA TRP A 130 17.02 0.82 -12.93
C TRP A 130 17.01 -0.23 -14.05
N THR A 131 16.26 0.03 -15.12
CA THR A 131 16.12 -0.88 -16.26
C THR A 131 17.41 -0.95 -17.08
N GLU A 132 18.13 0.16 -17.18
CA GLU A 132 19.39 0.25 -17.91
C GLU A 132 20.56 -0.31 -17.10
N LEU A 133 20.63 -0.02 -15.80
CA LEU A 133 21.62 -0.63 -14.89
C LEU A 133 21.46 -2.15 -14.85
N ALA A 134 20.23 -2.66 -14.73
CA ALA A 134 19.96 -4.10 -14.78
C ALA A 134 20.41 -4.74 -16.10
N LYS A 135 20.21 -4.06 -17.24
CA LYS A 135 20.72 -4.52 -18.55
C LYS A 135 22.24 -4.51 -18.61
N LYS A 136 22.88 -3.47 -18.09
CA LYS A 136 24.35 -3.32 -18.11
C LYS A 136 25.04 -4.39 -17.26
N ASP A 137 24.50 -4.68 -16.08
CA ASP A 137 24.99 -5.75 -15.21
C ASP A 137 24.82 -7.15 -15.83
N SER A 138 23.75 -7.34 -16.63
CA SER A 138 23.50 -8.60 -17.36
C SER A 138 24.42 -8.76 -18.57
N ALA A 139 24.87 -7.66 -19.17
CA ALA A 139 25.75 -7.65 -20.34
C ALA A 139 27.24 -7.80 -19.98
N GLY A 140 27.60 -7.49 -18.73
CA GLY A 140 29.00 -7.48 -18.26
C GLY A 140 29.48 -8.77 -17.58
N ARG A 141 28.61 -9.74 -17.28
CA ARG A 141 29.01 -10.97 -16.57
C ARG A 141 29.20 -12.13 -17.56
N PRO A 142 30.43 -12.61 -17.82
CA PRO A 142 30.62 -13.82 -18.61
C PRO A 142 29.92 -14.98 -17.88
N ARG A 143 29.09 -15.75 -18.61
CA ARG A 143 28.52 -17.01 -18.09
C ARG A 143 29.70 -17.93 -17.75
N SER A 144 30.04 -18.04 -16.48
CA SER A 144 30.90 -19.12 -16.00
C SER A 144 30.17 -20.44 -16.22
N ALA A 145 30.69 -21.23 -17.15
CA ALA A 145 30.31 -22.62 -17.37
C ALA A 145 30.56 -23.45 -16.09
N PRO A 146 29.83 -24.57 -15.88
CA PRO A 146 29.82 -25.27 -14.61
C PRO A 146 31.17 -25.97 -14.38
N ALA A 147 31.81 -25.68 -13.25
CA ALA A 147 33.00 -26.39 -12.82
C ALA A 147 32.61 -27.82 -12.41
N GLY A 148 33.21 -28.81 -13.09
CA GLY A 148 32.99 -30.22 -12.86
C GLY A 148 33.46 -30.68 -11.49
N SER A 149 32.73 -31.67 -10.96
CA SER A 149 33.01 -32.39 -9.72
C SER A 149 34.24 -33.30 -9.87
N PRO A 150 35.25 -33.23 -8.98
CA PRO A 150 36.19 -34.32 -8.81
C PRO A 150 35.59 -35.39 -7.88
N LYS A 151 36.02 -36.63 -8.14
CA LYS A 151 35.56 -37.92 -7.59
C LYS A 151 35.51 -38.01 -6.08
#